data_AF-A0A0F7FFZ9-F1
#
_entry.id   AF-A0A0F7FFZ9-F1
#
_cell.length_a   1.000
_cell.length_b   1.000
_cell.length_c   1.000
_cell.angle_alpha   90.00
_cell.angle_beta   90.00
_cell.angle_gamma   90.00
#
_symmetry.space_group_name_H-M   'P 1'
#
loop_
_entity.id
_entity.type
_entity.pdbx_description
1 polymer ?
#
loop_
_entity_poly.entity_id
_entity_poly.type
_entity_poly.pdbx_seq_one_letter_code
_entity_poly.pdbx_strand_id
1 'polypeptide(L)'
;MIVVQRALGAFISPNPLASHDKFAHAVSNALALNSLTGPAFEVKTGELELEFDSKTLVAFAGDSEVYVDGRRVEPWAAYFAKERVTLKTTGRAYISVRGLRGSIRRKQVLKSGEAYPLEQLNGINESDLRALRVPSTLRFANGDWLEAVARIQRHLGMVLEAVRKGAEQVKVRVGGGEFEVWVLELS
;
A
#
# COMPACT_ATOMS: atom_id res chain seq x y z
N MET A 1 -16.12 7.39 2.38
CA MET A 1 -16.36 6.33 3.39
C MET A 1 -15.88 5.02 2.81
N ILE A 2 -15.43 4.11 3.68
CA ILE A 2 -15.20 2.70 3.34
C ILE A 2 -16.24 1.87 4.09
N VAL A 3 -16.82 0.87 3.44
CA VAL A 3 -17.67 -0.14 4.10
C VAL A 3 -17.03 -1.52 3.95
N VAL A 4 -16.95 -2.28 5.04
CA VAL A 4 -16.48 -3.66 5.02
C VAL A 4 -17.60 -4.54 4.49
N GLN A 5 -17.44 -5.10 3.29
CA GLN A 5 -18.43 -6.02 2.72
C GLN A 5 -18.22 -7.45 3.23
N ARG A 6 -16.96 -7.88 3.31
CA ARG A 6 -16.60 -9.22 3.80
C ARG A 6 -15.33 -9.15 4.63
N ALA A 7 -15.31 -9.84 5.77
CA ALA A 7 -14.13 -9.94 6.63
C ALA A 7 -13.98 -11.35 7.18
N LEU A 8 -12.96 -12.07 6.75
CA LEU A 8 -12.53 -13.37 7.26
C LEU A 8 -11.06 -13.29 7.65
N GLY A 9 -10.75 -13.51 8.93
CA GLY A 9 -9.37 -13.38 9.42
C GLY A 9 -8.80 -11.96 9.30
N ALA A 10 -9.68 -10.96 9.25
CA ALA A 10 -9.34 -9.56 8.99
C ALA A 10 -9.53 -8.68 10.24
N PHE A 11 -8.65 -7.71 10.39
CA PHE A 11 -8.55 -6.82 11.54
C PHE A 11 -8.28 -5.39 11.07
N ILE A 12 -8.68 -4.40 11.85
CA ILE A 12 -8.10 -3.06 11.74
C ILE A 12 -7.02 -2.91 12.81
N SER A 13 -5.80 -2.64 12.38
CA SER A 13 -4.64 -2.47 13.24
C SER A 13 -4.30 -0.99 13.38
N PRO A 14 -4.14 -0.45 14.60
CA PRO A 14 -3.97 0.98 14.81
C PRO A 14 -2.61 1.53 14.36
N ASN A 15 -1.58 0.69 14.36
CA ASN A 15 -0.19 1.07 14.05
C ASN A 15 0.68 -0.19 13.86
N PRO A 16 1.94 -0.06 13.44
CA PRO A 16 2.85 -1.19 13.26
C PRO A 16 3.03 -2.04 14.52
N LEU A 17 3.14 -1.44 15.72
CA LEU A 17 3.42 -2.17 16.96
C LEU A 17 2.29 -3.12 17.39
N ALA A 18 1.06 -2.83 16.98
CA ALA A 18 -0.09 -3.72 17.19
C ALA A 18 -0.25 -4.79 16.09
N SER A 19 0.55 -4.70 15.02
CA SER A 19 0.49 -5.58 13.86
C SER A 19 1.48 -6.73 14.01
N HIS A 20 1.15 -7.87 13.41
CA HIS A 20 2.05 -9.02 13.45
C HIS A 20 3.30 -8.80 12.59
N ASP A 21 3.14 -8.12 11.46
CA ASP A 21 4.23 -7.75 10.57
C ASP A 21 4.30 -6.22 10.52
N LYS A 22 5.19 -5.68 11.37
CA LYS A 22 5.42 -4.23 11.51
C LYS A 22 5.91 -3.61 10.21
N PHE A 23 6.74 -4.35 9.47
CA PHE A 23 7.34 -3.91 8.23
C PHE A 23 6.27 -3.77 7.14
N ALA A 24 5.52 -4.82 6.84
CA ALA A 24 4.48 -4.78 5.81
C ALA A 24 3.38 -3.75 6.14
N HIS A 25 3.01 -3.63 7.42
CA HIS A 25 2.08 -2.58 7.86
C HIS A 25 2.61 -1.18 7.49
N ALA A 26 3.81 -0.84 7.93
CA ALA A 26 4.38 0.49 7.71
C ALA A 26 4.63 0.77 6.23
N VAL A 27 5.07 -0.23 5.46
CA VAL A 27 5.26 -0.11 4.01
C VAL A 27 3.94 0.14 3.28
N SER A 28 2.86 -0.57 3.65
CA SER A 28 1.55 -0.30 3.05
C SER A 28 1.12 1.15 3.30
N ASN A 29 1.35 1.68 4.51
CA ASN A 29 1.07 3.08 4.82
C ASN A 29 1.95 4.05 4.01
N ALA A 30 3.25 3.76 3.89
CA ALA A 30 4.16 4.57 3.08
C ALA A 30 3.72 4.63 1.61
N LEU A 31 3.31 3.51 1.04
CA LEU A 31 2.77 3.43 -0.33
C LEU A 31 1.45 4.19 -0.49
N ALA A 32 0.58 4.15 0.52
CA ALA A 32 -0.63 4.99 0.58
C ALA A 32 -0.33 6.44 0.97
N LEU A 33 0.95 6.83 1.06
CA LEU A 33 1.44 8.17 1.44
C LEU A 33 0.98 8.64 2.83
N ASN A 34 0.52 7.73 3.68
CA ASN A 34 0.09 7.99 5.05
C ASN A 34 1.29 8.11 6.00
N SER A 35 1.01 8.53 7.25
CA SER A 35 1.97 8.30 8.33
C SER A 35 2.29 6.81 8.44
N LEU A 36 3.56 6.45 8.63
CA LEU A 36 3.97 5.06 8.85
C LEU A 36 3.25 4.38 10.02
N THR A 37 2.82 5.18 10.99
CA THR A 37 2.11 4.75 12.19
C THR A 37 0.60 4.81 12.06
N GLY A 38 0.08 5.16 10.88
CA GLY A 38 -1.35 5.23 10.61
C GLY A 38 -2.02 3.86 10.68
N PRO A 39 -3.36 3.81 10.80
CA PRO A 39 -4.08 2.54 10.83
C PRO A 39 -4.03 1.84 9.47
N ALA A 40 -4.04 0.51 9.49
CA ALA A 40 -4.15 -0.32 8.30
C ALA A 40 -5.03 -1.53 8.57
N PHE A 41 -5.72 -2.02 7.54
CA PHE A 41 -6.40 -3.31 7.62
C PHE A 41 -5.37 -4.43 7.50
N GLU A 42 -5.40 -5.39 8.40
CA GLU A 42 -4.55 -6.58 8.42
C GLU A 42 -5.40 -7.81 8.13
N VAL A 43 -4.97 -8.63 7.18
CA VAL A 43 -5.55 -9.95 6.90
C VAL A 43 -4.49 -11.00 7.17
N LYS A 44 -4.83 -12.02 7.98
CA LYS A 44 -3.95 -13.16 8.24
C LYS A 44 -4.21 -14.25 7.19
N THR A 45 -4.84 -15.34 7.57
CA THR A 45 -5.37 -16.33 6.63
C THR A 45 -6.84 -16.02 6.42
N GLY A 46 -7.21 -15.60 5.20
CA GLY A 46 -8.59 -15.26 4.88
C GLY A 46 -8.74 -14.23 3.77
N GLU A 47 -9.76 -13.39 3.91
CA GLU A 47 -10.22 -12.48 2.87
C GLU A 47 -10.79 -11.20 3.49
N LEU A 48 -10.53 -10.07 2.83
CA LEU A 48 -11.16 -8.79 3.12
C LEU A 48 -11.68 -8.17 1.82
N GLU A 49 -12.95 -7.77 1.83
CA GLU A 49 -13.57 -6.99 0.77
C GLU A 49 -14.04 -5.65 1.35
N LEU A 50 -13.60 -4.56 0.73
CA LEU A 50 -13.98 -3.20 1.08
C LEU A 50 -14.64 -2.53 -0.12
N GLU A 51 -15.70 -1.76 0.15
CA GLU A 51 -16.39 -0.91 -0.82
C GLU A 51 -16.11 0.56 -0.52
N PHE A 52 -15.98 1.36 -1.57
CA PHE A 52 -15.63 2.78 -1.52
C PHE A 52 -16.74 3.61 -2.16
N ASP A 53 -17.05 4.76 -1.56
CA ASP A 53 -18.01 5.74 -2.11
C ASP A 53 -17.37 6.74 -3.07
N SER A 54 -16.04 6.70 -3.23
CA SER A 54 -15.28 7.67 -3.99
C SER A 54 -13.90 7.11 -4.37
N LYS A 55 -13.33 7.66 -5.45
CA LYS A 55 -11.98 7.31 -5.92
C LYS A 55 -10.97 7.55 -4.80
N THR A 56 -10.35 6.48 -4.32
CA THR A 56 -9.47 6.50 -3.14
C THR A 56 -8.16 5.78 -3.44
N LEU A 57 -7.05 6.34 -2.97
CA LEU A 57 -5.75 5.67 -3.05
C LEU A 57 -5.66 4.57 -1.99
N VAL A 58 -5.41 3.35 -2.43
CA VAL A 58 -5.22 2.16 -1.60
C VAL A 58 -3.84 1.58 -1.88
N ALA A 59 -3.23 0.95 -0.87
CA ALA A 59 -1.95 0.29 -1.04
C ALA A 59 -1.90 -1.04 -0.31
N PHE A 60 -1.14 -1.97 -0.88
CA PHE A 60 -1.09 -3.35 -0.45
C PHE A 60 0.35 -3.76 -0.14
N ALA A 61 0.54 -4.54 0.92
CA ALA A 61 1.83 -5.16 1.24
C ALA A 61 1.62 -6.54 1.87
N GLY A 62 2.64 -7.39 1.79
CA GLY A 62 2.56 -8.79 2.19
C GLY A 62 2.17 -9.71 1.03
N ASP A 63 2.27 -11.01 1.27
CA ASP A 63 1.97 -12.04 0.27
C ASP A 63 0.45 -12.20 0.14
N SER A 64 -0.11 -11.81 -1.00
CA SER A 64 -1.55 -11.76 -1.21
C SER A 64 -1.93 -11.75 -2.68
N GLU A 65 -3.14 -12.19 -2.94
CA GLU A 65 -3.86 -11.98 -4.18
C GLU A 65 -4.78 -10.77 -4.02
N VAL A 66 -4.60 -9.75 -4.86
CA VAL A 66 -5.29 -8.47 -4.75
C VAL A 66 -6.07 -8.18 -6.01
N TYR A 67 -7.30 -7.70 -5.82
CA TYR A 67 -8.18 -7.21 -6.87
C TYR A 67 -8.60 -5.79 -6.54
N VAL A 68 -8.50 -4.89 -7.52
CA VAL A 68 -8.98 -3.50 -7.44
C VAL A 68 -9.94 -3.29 -8.60
N ASP A 69 -11.19 -2.93 -8.29
CA ASP A 69 -12.28 -2.74 -9.25
C ASP A 69 -12.38 -3.91 -10.25
N GLY A 70 -12.32 -5.14 -9.72
CA GLY A 70 -12.40 -6.39 -10.49
C GLY A 70 -11.14 -6.82 -11.24
N ARG A 71 -10.07 -6.00 -11.24
CA ARG A 71 -8.80 -6.33 -11.92
C ARG A 71 -7.78 -6.85 -10.92
N ARG A 72 -7.14 -7.98 -11.25
CA ARG A 72 -6.00 -8.49 -10.47
C ARG A 72 -4.82 -7.52 -10.60
N VAL A 73 -4.20 -7.19 -9.48
CA VAL A 73 -3.06 -6.30 -9.40
C VAL A 73 -1.93 -6.89 -8.56
N GLU A 74 -0.72 -6.40 -8.76
CA GLU A 74 0.43 -6.82 -7.97
C GLU A 74 0.37 -6.23 -6.55
N PRO A 75 0.66 -7.02 -5.50
CA PRO A 75 0.87 -6.49 -4.16
C PRO A 75 2.16 -5.64 -4.11
N TRP A 76 2.44 -5.05 -2.95
CA TRP A 76 3.59 -4.15 -2.75
C TRP A 76 3.54 -2.90 -3.65
N ALA A 77 2.34 -2.40 -3.89
CA ALA A 77 2.06 -1.24 -4.74
C ALA A 77 0.78 -0.52 -4.30
N ALA A 78 0.64 0.73 -4.77
CA ALA A 78 -0.57 1.52 -4.61
C ALA A 78 -1.39 1.62 -5.91
N TYR A 79 -2.70 1.75 -5.75
CA TYR A 79 -3.68 1.86 -6.83
C TYR A 79 -4.81 2.81 -6.44
N PHE A 80 -5.49 3.37 -7.44
CA PHE A 80 -6.79 3.99 -7.18
C PHE A 80 -7.89 2.93 -7.26
N ALA A 81 -8.70 2.83 -6.21
CA ALA A 81 -9.94 2.08 -6.17
C ALA A 81 -11.12 3.05 -6.28
N LYS A 82 -12.11 2.74 -7.11
CA LYS A 82 -13.33 3.55 -7.25
C LYS A 82 -14.53 2.91 -6.58
N GLU A 83 -14.58 1.58 -6.57
CA GLU A 83 -15.75 0.83 -6.12
C GLU A 83 -15.36 -0.19 -5.09
N ARG A 84 -14.40 -1.06 -5.40
CA ARG A 84 -14.14 -2.25 -4.57
C ARG A 84 -12.69 -2.67 -4.57
N VAL A 85 -12.23 -3.14 -3.42
CA VAL A 85 -11.00 -3.91 -3.31
C VAL A 85 -11.27 -5.23 -2.61
N THR A 86 -10.62 -6.28 -3.12
CA THR A 86 -10.62 -7.60 -2.50
C THR A 86 -9.18 -8.03 -2.30
N LEU A 87 -8.86 -8.50 -1.10
CA LEU A 87 -7.56 -9.07 -0.77
C LEU A 87 -7.77 -10.46 -0.17
N LYS A 88 -7.06 -11.45 -0.71
CA LYS A 88 -7.01 -12.83 -0.21
C LYS A 88 -5.58 -13.20 0.11
N THR A 89 -5.38 -13.93 1.20
CA THR A 89 -4.05 -14.42 1.56
C THR A 89 -4.15 -15.67 2.43
N THR A 90 -3.19 -16.58 2.26
CA THR A 90 -2.97 -17.72 3.16
C THR A 90 -1.99 -17.36 4.28
N GLY A 91 -1.25 -16.26 4.14
CA GLY A 91 -0.20 -15.81 5.05
C GLY A 91 -0.59 -14.56 5.85
N ARG A 92 -0.03 -13.41 5.48
CA ARG A 92 -0.36 -12.10 6.06
C ARG A 92 -0.22 -11.01 5.01
N ALA A 93 -1.19 -10.12 4.97
CA ALA A 93 -1.13 -8.94 4.12
C ALA A 93 -1.91 -7.77 4.71
N TYR A 94 -1.64 -6.59 4.18
CA TYR A 94 -2.13 -5.32 4.69
C TYR A 94 -2.73 -4.49 3.57
N ILE A 95 -3.83 -3.81 3.89
CA ILE A 95 -4.42 -2.75 3.06
C ILE A 95 -4.33 -1.44 3.84
N SER A 96 -3.59 -0.48 3.32
CA SER A 96 -3.64 0.90 3.80
C SER A 96 -4.49 1.72 2.86
N VAL A 97 -5.33 2.58 3.43
CA VAL A 97 -6.21 3.47 2.66
C VAL A 97 -5.85 4.92 2.98
N ARG A 98 -5.64 5.72 1.94
CA ARG A 98 -5.32 7.14 2.08
C ARG A 98 -6.47 7.86 2.80
N GLY A 99 -6.12 8.65 3.82
CA GLY A 99 -7.09 9.44 4.56
C GLY A 99 -7.98 8.61 5.50
N LEU A 100 -7.66 7.34 5.76
CA LEU A 100 -8.35 6.53 6.76
C LEU A 100 -8.27 7.20 8.14
N ARG A 101 -9.42 7.62 8.66
CA ARG A 101 -9.55 8.25 9.98
C ARG A 101 -10.25 7.30 10.96
N GLY A 102 -9.90 7.44 12.23
CA GLY A 102 -10.60 6.76 13.31
C GLY A 102 -9.73 6.67 14.55
N SER A 103 -10.32 6.84 15.73
CA SER A 103 -9.64 6.58 17.00
C SER A 103 -9.53 5.08 17.26
N ILE A 104 -8.79 4.37 16.40
CA ILE A 104 -8.48 2.96 16.58
C ILE A 104 -7.38 2.92 17.64
N ARG A 105 -7.75 2.65 18.89
CA ARG A 105 -6.78 2.60 20.02
C ARG A 105 -6.10 1.26 20.17
N ARG A 106 -6.76 0.20 19.69
CA ARG A 106 -6.30 -1.18 19.76
C ARG A 106 -6.71 -1.91 18.49
N LYS A 107 -6.02 -3.00 18.20
CA LYS A 107 -6.38 -3.91 17.11
C LYS A 107 -7.76 -4.51 17.36
N GLN A 108 -8.60 -4.50 16.33
CA GLN A 108 -9.99 -4.98 16.41
C GLN A 108 -10.30 -5.91 15.24
N VAL A 109 -11.12 -6.92 15.49
CA VAL A 109 -11.65 -7.80 14.43
C VAL A 109 -12.64 -6.99 13.60
N LEU A 110 -12.53 -7.06 12.28
CA LEU A 110 -13.48 -6.41 11.38
C LEU A 110 -14.77 -7.22 11.28
N LYS A 111 -15.89 -6.53 11.13
CA LYS A 111 -17.19 -7.14 10.83
C LYS A 111 -17.75 -6.59 9.53
N SER A 112 -18.46 -7.45 8.79
CA SER A 112 -19.24 -7.00 7.64
C SER A 112 -20.27 -5.95 8.07
N GLY A 113 -20.43 -4.90 7.25
CA GLY A 113 -21.25 -3.73 7.53
C GLY A 113 -20.56 -2.62 8.33
N GLU A 114 -19.34 -2.84 8.87
CA GLU A 114 -18.60 -1.76 9.54
C GLU A 114 -18.18 -0.68 8.54
N ALA A 115 -18.36 0.58 8.93
CA ALA A 115 -18.03 1.73 8.12
C ALA A 115 -16.90 2.56 8.74
N TYR A 116 -15.97 3.02 7.91
CA TYR A 116 -14.82 3.81 8.31
C TYR A 116 -14.80 5.14 7.55
N PRO A 117 -14.67 6.29 8.25
CA PRO A 117 -14.63 7.58 7.60
C PRO A 117 -13.30 7.78 6.86
N LEU A 118 -13.37 8.46 5.73
CA LEU A 118 -12.22 8.89 4.94
C LEU A 118 -12.17 10.41 4.92
N GLU A 119 -10.96 10.95 5.07
CA GLU A 119 -10.65 12.32 4.70
C GLU A 119 -10.23 12.37 3.23
N GLN A 120 -10.84 13.25 2.45
CA GLN A 120 -10.36 13.54 1.11
C GLN A 120 -9.05 14.30 1.19
N LEU A 121 -7.99 13.68 0.66
CA LEU A 121 -6.66 14.27 0.56
C LEU A 121 -6.34 14.48 -0.92
N ASN A 122 -6.12 15.73 -1.31
CA ASN A 122 -5.74 16.11 -2.67
C ASN A 122 -4.23 15.89 -2.92
N GLY A 123 -3.81 16.03 -4.18
CA GLY A 123 -2.40 16.14 -4.56
C GLY A 123 -1.72 14.85 -5.01
N ILE A 124 -2.50 13.81 -5.32
CA ILE A 124 -1.98 12.56 -5.92
C ILE A 124 -2.53 12.41 -7.34
N ASN A 125 -1.62 12.34 -8.32
CA ASN A 125 -1.96 12.15 -9.73
C ASN A 125 -1.90 10.67 -10.11
N GLU A 126 -2.57 10.24 -11.18
CA GLU A 126 -2.47 8.86 -11.68
C GLU A 126 -1.04 8.47 -12.08
N SER A 127 -0.27 9.43 -12.59
CA SER A 127 1.15 9.24 -12.90
C SER A 127 1.98 8.84 -11.68
N ASP A 128 1.60 9.29 -10.48
CA ASP A 128 2.32 8.99 -9.23
C ASP A 128 2.28 7.49 -8.90
N LEU A 129 1.25 6.75 -9.34
CA LEU A 129 1.14 5.30 -9.09
C LEU A 129 2.31 4.49 -9.67
N ARG A 130 3.04 5.04 -10.65
CA ARG A 130 4.25 4.42 -11.19
C ARG A 130 5.40 4.44 -10.17
N ALA A 131 5.43 5.44 -9.29
CA ALA A 131 6.42 5.57 -8.22
C ALA A 131 6.04 4.81 -6.95
N LEU A 132 4.75 4.61 -6.70
CA LEU A 132 4.23 4.00 -5.48
C LEU A 132 4.24 2.47 -5.56
N ARG A 133 5.44 1.90 -5.72
CA ARG A 133 5.69 0.44 -5.81
C ARG A 133 6.99 0.09 -5.09
N VAL A 134 7.05 -1.08 -4.47
CA VAL A 134 8.28 -1.59 -3.83
C VAL A 134 8.92 -2.67 -4.71
N PRO A 135 10.17 -2.45 -5.18
CA PRO A 135 10.95 -3.46 -5.88
C PRO A 135 11.10 -4.73 -5.03
N SER A 136 11.10 -5.90 -5.67
CA SER A 136 11.20 -7.20 -4.97
C SER A 136 12.39 -7.29 -4.03
N THR A 137 13.53 -6.69 -4.40
CA THR A 137 14.77 -6.60 -3.61
C THR A 137 14.66 -5.75 -2.34
N LEU A 138 13.55 -5.04 -2.13
CA LEU A 138 13.28 -4.24 -0.94
C LEU A 138 12.07 -4.78 -0.14
N ARG A 139 11.43 -5.88 -0.55
CA ARG A 139 10.21 -6.41 0.11
C ARG A 139 10.48 -7.18 1.41
N PHE A 140 11.64 -6.99 2.01
CA PHE A 140 12.06 -7.69 3.22
C PHE A 140 12.82 -6.74 4.15
N ALA A 141 12.62 -6.93 5.46
CA ALA A 141 13.24 -6.07 6.48
C ALA A 141 14.75 -6.30 6.64
N ASN A 142 15.25 -7.53 6.46
CA ASN A 142 16.65 -7.93 6.69
C ASN A 142 17.27 -7.32 7.98
N GLY A 143 16.60 -7.48 9.12
CA GLY A 143 17.05 -6.94 10.41
C GLY A 143 16.05 -5.94 10.99
N ASP A 144 16.51 -4.72 11.26
CA ASP A 144 15.65 -3.67 11.82
C ASP A 144 14.62 -3.19 10.79
N TRP A 145 13.36 -3.47 11.07
CA TRP A 145 12.25 -3.07 10.22
C TRP A 145 12.14 -1.54 10.06
N LEU A 146 12.55 -0.75 11.05
CA LEU A 146 12.54 0.71 10.96
C LEU A 146 13.52 1.20 9.90
N GLU A 147 14.74 0.66 9.90
CA GLU A 147 15.75 1.01 8.91
C GLU A 147 15.30 0.59 7.49
N ALA A 148 14.73 -0.60 7.36
CA ALA A 148 14.20 -1.08 6.10
C ALA A 148 13.05 -0.22 5.55
N VAL A 149 12.12 0.20 6.42
CA VAL A 149 11.04 1.13 6.05
C VAL A 149 11.62 2.49 5.67
N ALA A 150 12.61 3.00 6.39
CA ALA A 150 13.26 4.26 6.06
C ALA A 150 13.95 4.21 4.68
N ARG A 151 14.57 3.07 4.32
CA ARG A 151 15.11 2.85 2.97
C ARG A 151 14.01 2.89 1.90
N ILE A 152 12.87 2.26 2.15
CA ILE A 152 11.72 2.29 1.23
C ILE A 152 11.18 3.71 1.09
N GLN A 153 11.00 4.45 2.19
CA GLN A 153 10.53 5.84 2.12
C GLN A 153 11.47 6.72 1.29
N ARG A 154 12.79 6.59 1.47
CA ARG A 154 13.77 7.32 0.64
C ARG A 154 13.63 6.94 -0.84
N HIS A 155 13.52 5.64 -1.14
CA HIS A 155 13.30 5.16 -2.50
C HIS A 155 12.02 5.73 -3.12
N LEU A 156 10.88 5.59 -2.44
CA LEU A 156 9.59 6.12 -2.89
C LEU A 156 9.65 7.64 -3.10
N GLY A 157 10.28 8.37 -2.19
CA GLY A 157 10.46 9.82 -2.30
C GLY A 157 11.23 10.23 -3.54
N MET A 158 12.40 9.61 -3.79
CA MET A 158 13.21 9.89 -4.97
C MET A 158 12.47 9.55 -6.27
N VAL A 159 11.82 8.40 -6.33
CA VAL A 159 11.10 7.97 -7.54
C VAL A 159 9.87 8.85 -7.78
N LEU A 160 9.13 9.21 -6.73
CA LEU A 160 7.96 10.08 -6.84
C LEU A 160 8.36 11.47 -7.34
N GLU A 161 9.47 12.02 -6.83
CA GLU A 161 10.01 13.29 -7.33
C GLU A 161 10.41 13.20 -8.80
N ALA A 162 11.11 12.14 -9.20
CA ALA A 162 11.51 11.92 -10.60
C ALA A 162 10.29 11.81 -11.52
N VAL A 163 9.29 11.00 -11.14
CA VAL A 163 8.03 10.85 -11.90
C VAL A 163 7.30 12.17 -12.05
N ARG A 164 7.24 12.99 -11.00
CA ARG A 164 6.59 14.31 -11.04
C ARG A 164 7.35 15.32 -11.89
N LYS A 165 8.66 15.14 -12.06
CA LYS A 165 9.48 15.91 -13.01
C LYS A 165 9.34 15.43 -14.45
N GLY A 166 8.62 14.34 -14.70
CA GLY A 166 8.41 13.78 -16.03
C GLY A 166 9.34 12.62 -16.39
N ALA A 167 10.06 12.06 -15.42
CA ALA A 167 10.95 10.92 -15.69
C ALA A 167 10.16 9.70 -16.18
N GLU A 168 10.74 8.98 -17.13
CA GLU A 168 10.22 7.73 -17.66
C GLU A 168 11.04 6.54 -17.15
N GLN A 169 10.38 5.40 -16.96
CA GLN A 169 11.03 4.17 -16.56
C GLN A 169 11.50 3.42 -17.81
N VAL A 170 12.79 3.15 -17.90
CA VAL A 170 13.39 2.37 -19.00
C VAL A 170 14.12 1.16 -18.45
N LYS A 171 14.11 0.07 -19.24
CA LYS A 171 14.91 -1.12 -18.96
C LYS A 171 16.23 -1.02 -19.69
N VAL A 172 17.34 -1.05 -18.96
CA VAL A 172 18.70 -0.98 -19.50
C VAL A 172 19.44 -2.27 -19.21
N ARG A 173 20.29 -2.68 -20.15
CA ARG A 173 21.18 -3.83 -19.97
C ARG A 173 22.60 -3.32 -19.75
N VAL A 174 23.17 -3.60 -18.58
CA VAL A 174 24.54 -3.18 -18.21
C VAL A 174 25.32 -4.41 -17.77
N GLY A 175 26.45 -4.71 -18.42
CA GLY A 175 27.32 -5.82 -18.05
C GLY A 175 26.65 -7.20 -18.03
N GLY A 176 25.63 -7.42 -18.87
CA GLY A 176 24.85 -8.67 -18.92
C GLY A 176 23.67 -8.77 -17.95
N GLY A 177 23.50 -7.80 -17.03
CA GLY A 177 22.32 -7.68 -16.16
C GLY A 177 21.27 -6.71 -16.71
N GLU A 178 20.00 -6.96 -16.43
CA GLU A 178 18.89 -6.03 -16.73
C GLU A 178 18.51 -5.21 -15.49
N PHE A 179 18.37 -3.91 -15.68
CA PHE A 179 18.05 -2.95 -14.62
C PHE A 179 16.90 -2.05 -15.06
N GLU A 180 16.04 -1.66 -14.11
CA GLU A 180 15.04 -0.62 -14.30
C GLU A 180 15.58 0.70 -13.77
N VAL A 181 15.63 1.72 -14.63
CA VAL A 181 16.14 3.06 -14.29
C VAL A 181 15.13 4.13 -14.68
N TRP A 182 15.11 5.22 -13.91
CA TRP A 182 14.29 6.40 -14.19
C TRP A 182 15.16 7.44 -14.91
N VAL A 183 14.76 7.82 -16.12
CA VAL A 183 15.49 8.77 -16.96
C VAL A 183 14.66 10.03 -17.13
N LEU A 184 15.29 11.17 -16.92
CA LEU A 184 14.71 12.49 -17.17
C LEU A 184 15.52 13.15 -18.28
N GLU A 185 14.86 13.57 -19.36
CA GLU A 185 15.50 14.43 -20.35
C GLU A 185 15.71 15.82 -19.73
N LEU A 186 16.96 16.25 -19.67
CA LEU A 186 17.30 17.63 -19.31
C LEU A 186 17.26 18.45 -20.59
N SER A 187 16.19 19.22 -20.78
CA SER A 187 16.05 20.23 -21.83
C SER A 187 16.85 21.50 -21.52
#